data_AF-A0A841RNV3-F1
#
_entry.id   AF-A0A841RNV3-F1
#
_cell.length_a   1.000
_cell.length_b   1.000
_cell.length_c   1.000
_cell.angle_alpha   90.00
_cell.angle_beta   90.00
_cell.angle_gamma   90.00
#
_symmetry.space_group_name_H-M   'P 1'
#
loop_
_entity.id
_entity.type
_entity.pdbx_description
1 polymer ?
#
loop_
_entity_poly.entity_id
_entity_poly.type
_entity_poly.pdbx_seq_one_letter_code
_entity_poly.pdbx_strand_id
1 'polypeptide(L)'
;MEFGTLKQRIFLWIGWLSIVTGLIPFAILNIFLLWGYNVPIGNNTSFWFLITITLGAVSTINKNSRPLGLWGIGLGLYLGLFVAVMFVLGWAINPFP
;
A
#
# COMPACT_ATOMS: atom_id res chain seq x y z
N MET A 1 29.84 7.74 -16.53
CA MET A 1 28.51 8.40 -16.62
C MET A 1 27.33 7.43 -16.47
N GLU A 2 27.53 6.10 -16.55
CA GLU A 2 26.42 5.12 -16.56
C GLU A 2 25.90 4.70 -15.17
N PHE A 3 26.70 4.87 -14.11
CA PHE A 3 26.29 4.42 -12.77
C PHE A 3 25.18 5.29 -12.15
N GLY A 4 25.18 6.59 -12.46
CA GLY A 4 24.17 7.54 -11.98
C GLY A 4 22.79 7.30 -12.58
N THR A 5 22.74 6.99 -13.88
CA THR A 5 21.50 6.69 -14.60
C THR A 5 20.90 5.35 -14.17
N LEU A 6 21.74 4.33 -13.92
CA LEU A 6 21.32 3.05 -13.36
C LEU A 6 20.71 3.21 -11.96
N LYS A 7 21.38 3.93 -11.06
CA LYS A 7 20.86 4.20 -9.70
C LYS A 7 19.48 4.88 -9.78
N GLN A 8 19.35 5.89 -10.63
CA GLN A 8 18.07 6.58 -10.81
C GLN A 8 16.96 5.65 -11.32
N ARG A 9 17.26 4.78 -12.29
CA ARG A 9 16.29 3.83 -12.84
C ARG A 9 15.78 2.86 -11.78
N ILE A 10 16.67 2.37 -10.90
CA ILE A 10 16.29 1.48 -9.79
C ILE A 10 15.30 2.18 -8.84
N PHE A 11 15.58 3.41 -8.43
CA PHE A 11 14.68 4.16 -7.54
C PHE A 11 13.31 4.46 -8.17
N LEU A 12 13.25 4.67 -9.49
CA LEU A 12 11.99 4.81 -10.22
C LEU A 12 11.18 3.51 -10.20
N TRP A 13 11.82 2.37 -10.46
CA TRP A 13 11.18 1.06 -10.38
C TRP A 13 10.67 0.75 -8.97
N ILE A 14 11.44 1.08 -7.93
CA ILE A 14 11.02 0.94 -6.54
C ILE A 14 9.77 1.79 -6.25
N GLY A 15 9.73 3.04 -6.75
CA GLY A 15 8.56 3.91 -6.62
C GLY A 15 7.31 3.33 -7.27
N TRP A 16 7.43 2.82 -8.50
CA TRP A 16 6.34 2.13 -9.18
C TRP A 16 5.89 0.85 -8.44
N LEU A 17 6.84 0.07 -7.94
CA LEU A 17 6.56 -1.12 -7.14
C LEU A 17 5.77 -0.77 -5.88
N SER A 18 6.11 0.33 -5.20
CA SER A 18 5.34 0.83 -4.05
C SER A 18 3.88 1.11 -4.42
N ILE A 19 3.64 1.77 -5.55
CA ILE A 19 2.27 2.07 -6.02
C ILE A 19 1.50 0.78 -6.33
N VAL A 20 2.11 -0.14 -7.09
CA VAL A 20 1.48 -1.41 -7.48
C VAL A 20 1.16 -2.25 -6.24
N THR A 21 2.10 -2.36 -5.31
CA THR A 21 1.92 -3.11 -4.06
C THR A 21 0.88 -2.48 -3.13
N GLY A 22 0.59 -1.19 -3.24
CA GLY A 22 -0.53 -0.54 -2.55
C GLY A 22 -1.89 -0.74 -3.24
N LEU A 23 -1.91 -0.74 -4.58
CA LEU A 23 -3.14 -0.93 -5.36
C LEU A 23 -3.69 -2.36 -5.31
N ILE A 24 -2.81 -3.37 -5.34
CA ILE A 24 -3.19 -4.79 -5.27
C ILE A 24 -4.05 -5.10 -4.05
N PRO A 25 -3.61 -4.86 -2.79
CA PRO A 25 -4.41 -5.16 -1.61
C PRO A 25 -5.70 -4.33 -1.58
N PHE A 26 -5.66 -3.10 -2.09
CA PHE A 26 -6.86 -2.26 -2.18
C PHE A 26 -7.91 -2.88 -3.12
N ALA A 27 -7.50 -3.32 -4.31
CA ALA A 27 -8.38 -4.00 -5.25
C ALA A 27 -8.92 -5.32 -4.67
N ILE A 28 -8.06 -6.13 -4.04
CA ILE A 28 -8.46 -7.39 -3.40
C ILE A 28 -9.51 -7.13 -2.32
N LEU A 29 -9.27 -6.19 -1.39
CA LEU A 29 -10.23 -5.89 -0.33
C LEU A 29 -11.60 -5.49 -0.90
N ASN A 30 -11.63 -4.66 -1.94
CA ASN A 30 -12.88 -4.25 -2.58
C ASN A 30 -13.59 -5.43 -3.28
N ILE A 31 -12.86 -6.32 -3.96
CA ILE A 31 -13.44 -7.52 -4.59
C ILE A 31 -14.07 -8.43 -3.53
N PHE A 32 -13.37 -8.68 -2.42
CA PHE A 32 -13.88 -9.51 -1.33
C PHE A 32 -15.14 -8.92 -0.71
N LEU A 33 -15.17 -7.59 -0.51
CA LEU A 33 -16.35 -6.88 -0.02
C LEU A 33 -17.55 -7.01 -0.96
N LEU A 34 -17.32 -6.84 -2.27
CA LEU A 34 -18.39 -6.95 -3.27
C LEU A 34 -18.95 -8.38 -3.40
N TRP A 35 -18.11 -9.39 -3.17
CA TRP A 35 -18.53 -10.79 -3.17
C TRP A 35 -19.12 -11.27 -1.84
N GLY A 36 -19.08 -10.45 -0.79
CA GLY A 36 -19.57 -10.84 0.55
C GLY A 36 -18.75 -11.97 1.19
N TYR A 37 -17.52 -12.20 0.72
CA TYR A 37 -16.61 -13.16 1.36
C TYR A 37 -16.01 -12.55 2.63
N ASN A 38 -15.56 -13.43 3.54
CA ASN A 38 -14.74 -12.99 4.68
C ASN A 38 -13.51 -12.25 4.15
N VAL A 39 -13.47 -10.95 4.44
CA VAL A 39 -12.38 -10.09 4.03
C VAL A 39 -11.12 -10.56 4.77
N PRO A 40 -9.97 -10.78 4.09
CA PRO A 40 -8.75 -11.26 4.70
C PRO A 40 -8.04 -10.15 5.50
N ILE A 41 -8.77 -9.54 6.45
CA ILE A 41 -8.29 -8.51 7.36
C ILE A 41 -7.41 -9.20 8.41
N GLY A 42 -6.09 -8.99 8.35
CA GLY A 42 -5.14 -9.63 9.25
C GLY A 42 -3.70 -9.58 8.76
N ASN A 43 -2.92 -10.64 9.01
CA ASN A 43 -1.49 -10.71 8.68
C ASN A 43 -1.16 -10.34 7.22
N ASN A 44 -2.01 -10.75 6.27
CA ASN A 44 -1.78 -10.47 4.86
C ASN A 44 -1.86 -8.97 4.56
N THR A 45 -2.92 -8.28 5.01
CA THR A 45 -3.07 -6.83 4.78
C THR A 45 -1.97 -6.02 5.47
N SER A 46 -1.59 -6.40 6.70
CA SER A 46 -0.49 -5.76 7.43
C SER A 46 0.85 -5.90 6.71
N PHE A 47 1.12 -7.06 6.10
CA PHE A 47 2.32 -7.30 5.31
C PHE A 47 2.35 -6.42 4.04
N TRP A 48 1.25 -6.35 3.29
CA TRP A 48 1.15 -5.50 2.11
C TRP A 48 1.28 -4.00 2.45
N PHE A 49 0.68 -3.57 3.57
CA PHE A 49 0.85 -2.21 4.07
C PHE A 49 2.32 -1.88 4.36
N LEU A 50 3.03 -2.75 5.08
CA LEU A 50 4.44 -2.55 5.41
C LEU A 50 5.33 -2.50 4.16
N ILE A 51 5.10 -3.39 3.18
CA ILE A 51 5.82 -3.37 1.90
C ILE A 51 5.58 -2.05 1.15
N THR A 52 4.33 -1.62 1.06
CA THR A 52 3.95 -0.41 0.35
C THR A 52 4.65 0.81 0.95
N ILE A 53 4.60 0.96 2.27
CA ILE A 53 5.22 2.07 3.01
C ILE A 53 6.75 2.03 2.90
N THR A 54 7.37 0.86 3.08
CA THR A 54 8.84 0.74 3.04
C THR A 54 9.39 1.03 1.65
N LEU A 55 8.79 0.48 0.58
CA LEU A 55 9.17 0.80 -0.79
C LEU A 55 8.94 2.28 -1.12
N GLY A 56 7.84 2.84 -0.64
CA GLY A 56 7.52 4.26 -0.80
C GLY A 56 8.59 5.14 -0.15
N ALA A 57 8.93 4.85 1.11
CA ALA A 57 9.98 5.54 1.85
C ALA A 57 11.34 5.46 1.16
N VAL A 58 11.76 4.27 0.71
CA VAL A 58 13.01 4.09 -0.03
C VAL A 58 13.01 4.90 -1.34
N SER A 59 11.88 4.93 -2.05
CA SER A 59 11.70 5.71 -3.28
C SER A 59 11.82 7.23 -3.05
N THR A 60 11.49 7.74 -1.86
CA THR A 60 11.59 9.18 -1.56
C THR A 60 13.01 9.72 -1.45
N ILE A 61 14.01 8.85 -1.25
CA ILE A 61 15.43 9.25 -1.06
C ILE A 61 15.98 9.92 -2.32
N ASN A 62 15.52 9.52 -3.50
CA ASN A 62 15.94 10.12 -4.77
C ASN A 62 14.93 11.16 -5.26
N LYS A 63 15.40 12.37 -5.59
CA LYS A 63 14.57 13.51 -6.04
C LYS A 63 13.66 13.16 -7.22
N ASN A 64 14.15 12.36 -8.17
CA ASN A 64 13.41 12.04 -9.39
C ASN A 64 12.31 10.99 -9.18
N SER A 65 12.40 10.17 -8.14
CA SER A 65 11.37 9.16 -7.78
C SER A 65 10.49 9.59 -6.61
N ARG A 66 10.84 10.69 -5.92
CA ARG A 66 10.10 11.23 -4.78
C ARG A 66 8.59 11.35 -4.97
N PRO A 67 8.04 11.86 -6.09
CA PRO A 67 6.59 11.91 -6.26
C PRO A 67 5.97 10.50 -6.27
N LEU A 68 6.61 9.50 -6.89
CA LEU A 68 6.13 8.12 -6.90
C LEU A 68 6.15 7.50 -5.49
N GLY A 69 7.24 7.75 -4.73
CA GLY A 69 7.34 7.30 -3.35
C GLY A 69 6.28 7.92 -2.44
N LEU A 70 5.98 9.22 -2.61
CA LEU A 70 4.90 9.89 -1.87
C LEU A 70 3.52 9.33 -2.23
N TRP A 71 3.28 9.01 -3.51
CA TRP A 71 2.06 8.33 -3.95
C TRP A 71 1.92 6.96 -3.30
N GLY A 72 2.99 6.18 -3.28
CA GLY A 72 3.03 4.88 -2.60
C GLY A 72 2.73 4.99 -1.10
N ILE A 73 3.36 5.93 -0.41
CA ILE A 73 3.07 6.19 1.01
C ILE A 73 1.61 6.61 1.21
N GLY A 74 1.08 7.50 0.36
CA GLY A 74 -0.31 7.93 0.41
C GLY A 74 -1.28 6.77 0.25
N LEU A 75 -1.03 5.86 -0.71
CA LEU A 75 -1.80 4.63 -0.89
C LEU A 75 -1.72 3.71 0.33
N GLY A 76 -0.53 3.55 0.93
CA GLY A 76 -0.36 2.79 2.16
C GLY A 76 -1.18 3.36 3.30
N LEU A 77 -1.06 4.67 3.58
CA LEU A 77 -1.85 5.34 4.62
C LEU A 77 -3.36 5.24 4.37
N TYR A 78 -3.78 5.38 3.12
CA TYR A 78 -5.17 5.23 2.74
C TYR A 78 -5.68 3.79 2.96
N LEU A 79 -4.88 2.78 2.62
CA LEU A 79 -5.18 1.38 2.93
C LEU A 79 -5.35 1.16 4.45
N GLY A 80 -4.45 1.73 5.26
CA GLY A 80 -4.55 1.67 6.72
C GLY A 80 -5.84 2.31 7.26
N LEU A 81 -6.18 3.50 6.76
CA LEU A 81 -7.42 4.19 7.11
C LEU A 81 -8.64 3.37 6.69
N PHE A 82 -8.64 2.82 5.49
CA PHE A 82 -9.72 1.98 4.96
C PHE A 82 -9.97 0.77 5.87
N VAL A 83 -8.91 0.06 6.25
CA VAL A 83 -9.01 -1.09 7.17
C VAL A 83 -9.54 -0.65 8.55
N ALA A 84 -9.07 0.48 9.09
CA ALA A 84 -9.55 0.99 10.37
C ALA A 84 -11.05 1.33 10.34
N VAL A 85 -11.53 1.98 9.26
CA VAL A 85 -12.96 2.28 9.08
C VAL A 85 -13.78 0.99 8.97
N MET A 86 -13.33 0.03 8.16
CA MET A 86 -13.99 -1.27 8.02
C MET A 86 -14.06 -2.02 9.35
N PHE A 87 -13.00 -1.96 10.16
CA PHE A 87 -12.98 -2.54 11.50
C PHE A 87 -13.99 -1.88 12.43
N VAL A 88 -14.03 -0.54 12.50
CA VAL A 88 -14.99 0.20 13.34
C VAL A 88 -16.43 -0.09 12.92
N LEU A 89 -16.71 -0.15 11.61
CA LEU A 89 -18.04 -0.51 11.11
C LEU A 89 -18.43 -1.94 11.47
N GLY A 90 -17.51 -2.90 11.29
CA GLY A 90 -17.72 -4.29 11.70
C GLY A 90 -18.00 -4.42 13.19
N TRP A 91 -17.20 -3.72 14.01
CA TRP A 91 -17.36 -3.68 15.46
C TRP A 91 -18.66 -2.99 15.90
N ALA A 92 -19.11 -1.94 15.21
CA ALA A 92 -20.37 -1.28 15.52
C ALA A 92 -21.60 -2.18 15.29
N ILE A 93 -21.53 -3.09 14.32
CA ILE A 93 -22.59 -4.06 14.03
C ILE A 93 -22.51 -5.26 14.98
N ASN A 94 -21.30 -5.80 15.20
CA ASN A 94 -21.05 -6.89 16.12
C ASN A 94 -19.85 -6.53 17.02
N PRO A 95 -20.07 -6.04 18.26
CA PRO A 95 -19.00 -5.51 19.12
C PRO A 95 -18.00 -6.54 19.67
N PHE A 96 -18.11 -7.81 19.26
CA PHE A 96 -17.10 -8.85 19.46
C PHE A 96 -17.09 -9.78 18.24
N PRO A 97 -16.56 -9.32 17.10
CA PRO A 97 -16.52 -10.09 15.86
C PRO A 97 -15.44 -11.17 15.87
#